data_AF-A0A2N0NLS7-F1
#
_entry.id   AF-A0A2N0NLS7-F1
#
_cell.length_a   1.000
_cell.length_b   1.000
_cell.length_c   1.000
_cell.angle_alpha   90.00
_cell.angle_beta   90.00
_cell.angle_gamma   90.00
#
_symmetry.space_group_name_H-M   'P 1'
#
loop_
_entity.id
_entity.type
_entity.pdbx_description
1 polymer ?
#
loop_
_entity_poly.entity_id
_entity_poly.type
_entity_poly.pdbx_seq_one_letter_code
_entity_poly.pdbx_strand_id
1 'polypeptide(L)'
;MSFGFRGIFNKTANNVGITVEYIDQKTLQPPQFIQLNLSENLSKIRLRLDDRGIINSTLSFVRKFGNSRFAEIAFEEEENISLNEIVRKSEDARILSLMTCSKFNWKILNQLRKLDYGCIMTPDGIKKADKRAFEMKDCILEEIGHVRKK
;
A
#
# COMPACT_ATOMS: atom_id res chain seq x y z
N MET A 1 31.08 6.63 13.08
CA MET A 1 30.64 6.94 11.69
C MET A 1 29.15 7.19 11.74
N SER A 2 28.74 8.46 11.64
CA SER A 2 27.34 8.88 11.77
C SER A 2 26.67 8.80 10.41
N PHE A 3 25.72 7.89 10.23
CA PHE A 3 24.86 7.87 9.05
C PHE A 3 23.69 8.82 9.30
N GLY A 4 23.87 10.08 8.89
CA GLY A 4 22.77 11.02 8.81
C GLY A 4 21.84 10.63 7.67
N PHE A 5 20.64 10.11 7.99
CA PHE A 5 19.55 10.06 7.03
C PHE A 5 19.09 11.50 6.76
N ARG A 6 19.77 12.16 5.83
CA ARG A 6 19.33 13.41 5.23
C ARG A 6 18.25 13.06 4.21
N GLY A 7 17.04 12.87 4.69
CA GLY A 7 15.85 12.76 3.84
C GLY A 7 15.69 14.05 3.05
N ILE A 8 16.00 13.99 1.76
CA ILE A 8 15.80 15.07 0.80
C ILE A 8 14.28 15.17 0.55
N PHE A 9 13.56 15.88 1.42
CA PHE A 9 12.23 16.39 1.08
C PHE A 9 12.41 17.76 0.44
N ASN A 10 12.77 17.77 -0.83
CA ASN A 10 12.73 18.99 -1.62
C ASN A 10 11.92 18.76 -2.88
N LYS A 11 10.75 19.41 -2.89
CA LYS A 11 10.22 20.30 -3.93
C LYS A 11 8.70 20.25 -3.83
N THR A 12 8.09 21.42 -3.69
CA THR A 12 6.63 21.66 -3.64
C THR A 12 5.86 20.72 -4.56
N ALA A 13 5.44 19.60 -4.01
CA ALA A 13 4.52 18.69 -4.65
C ALA A 13 3.15 19.34 -4.53
N ASN A 14 2.48 19.59 -5.66
CA ASN A 14 1.10 20.03 -5.70
C ASN A 14 0.22 18.89 -5.21
N ASN A 15 0.23 18.66 -3.90
CA ASN A 15 -0.60 17.67 -3.25
C ASN A 15 -2.05 18.13 -3.44
N VAL A 16 -2.89 17.24 -3.94
CA VAL A 16 -4.31 17.49 -4.14
C VAL A 16 -5.10 16.62 -3.18
N GLY A 17 -6.28 17.10 -2.78
CA GLY A 17 -7.24 16.29 -2.04
C GLY A 17 -7.76 15.15 -2.90
N ILE A 18 -7.70 13.94 -2.36
CA ILE A 18 -8.17 12.71 -2.98
C ILE A 18 -8.99 11.94 -1.95
N THR A 19 -10.17 11.50 -2.37
CA THR A 19 -11.02 10.57 -1.63
C THR A 19 -10.65 9.15 -2.03
N VAL A 20 -10.30 8.33 -1.04
CA VAL A 20 -10.01 6.91 -1.20
C VAL A 20 -11.28 6.11 -0.93
N GLU A 21 -11.68 5.29 -1.90
CA GLU A 21 -12.89 4.47 -1.86
C GLU A 21 -12.54 2.99 -1.99
N TYR A 22 -13.36 2.12 -1.40
CA TYR A 22 -13.19 0.67 -1.47
C TYR A 22 -14.35 0.07 -2.28
N ILE A 23 -14.03 -0.68 -3.33
CA ILE A 23 -15.04 -1.21 -4.27
C ILE A 23 -15.77 -2.44 -3.70
N ASP A 24 -15.13 -3.17 -2.79
CA ASP A 24 -15.65 -4.44 -2.29
C ASP A 24 -16.41 -4.25 -0.98
N GLN A 25 -17.70 -4.59 -0.95
CA GLN A 25 -18.62 -4.30 0.17
C GLN A 25 -18.25 -4.97 1.51
N LYS A 26 -17.27 -5.89 1.52
CA LYS A 26 -16.75 -6.50 2.75
C LYS A 26 -15.82 -5.60 3.55
N THR A 27 -15.24 -4.56 2.94
CA THR A 27 -14.45 -3.58 3.69
C THR A 27 -15.39 -2.56 4.31
N LEU A 28 -15.71 -2.72 5.61
CA LEU A 28 -16.48 -1.78 6.44
C LEU A 28 -15.80 -0.40 6.63
N GLN A 29 -14.80 -0.07 5.82
CA GLN A 29 -14.01 1.14 6.00
C GLN A 29 -14.70 2.31 5.29
N PRO A 30 -14.98 3.42 6.01
CA PRO A 30 -15.52 4.61 5.37
C PRO A 30 -14.49 5.19 4.40
N PRO A 31 -14.94 5.86 3.33
CA PRO A 31 -14.05 6.61 2.45
C PRO A 31 -13.20 7.60 3.25
N GLN A 32 -11.92 7.73 2.90
CA GLN A 32 -10.98 8.60 3.59
C GLN A 32 -10.47 9.70 2.68
N PHE A 33 -10.35 10.92 3.21
CA PHE A 33 -9.82 12.05 2.47
C PHE A 33 -8.35 12.28 2.82
N ILE A 34 -7.49 12.35 1.79
CA ILE A 34 -6.05 12.50 1.95
C ILE A 34 -5.45 13.39 0.87
N GLN A 35 -4.38 14.10 1.22
CA GLN A 35 -3.55 14.86 0.28
C GLN A 35 -2.43 13.99 -0.30
N LEU A 36 -2.43 13.80 -1.62
CA LEU A 36 -1.43 13.01 -2.35
C LEU A 36 -0.90 13.78 -3.56
N ASN A 37 0.32 13.43 -4.00
CA ASN A 37 0.90 14.00 -5.20
C ASN A 37 0.51 13.16 -6.43
N LEU A 38 -0.17 13.78 -7.40
CA LEU A 38 -0.60 13.10 -8.62
C LEU A 38 0.57 12.61 -9.51
N SER A 39 1.75 13.23 -9.41
CA SER A 39 2.91 12.84 -10.21
C SER A 39 3.74 11.72 -9.58
N GLU A 40 3.45 11.31 -8.34
CA GLU A 40 4.13 10.19 -7.72
C GLU A 40 3.62 8.85 -8.27
N ASN A 41 4.52 7.87 -8.32
CA ASN A 41 4.17 6.52 -8.68
C ASN A 41 3.42 5.81 -7.54
N LEU A 42 2.69 4.76 -7.89
CA LEU A 42 1.83 4.06 -6.95
C LEU A 42 2.61 3.41 -5.80
N SER A 43 3.85 2.99 -6.00
CA SER A 43 4.67 2.41 -4.92
C SER A 43 4.95 3.42 -3.81
N LYS A 44 5.28 4.67 -4.16
CA LYS A 44 5.45 5.75 -3.17
C LYS A 44 4.13 6.10 -2.49
N ILE A 45 3.04 6.13 -3.25
CA ILE A 45 1.70 6.38 -2.71
C ILE A 45 1.29 5.29 -1.72
N ARG A 46 1.55 4.02 -2.05
CA ARG A 46 1.27 2.88 -1.17
C ARG A 46 1.93 3.02 0.19
N LEU A 47 3.22 3.36 0.23
CA LEU A 47 3.94 3.58 1.49
C LEU A 47 3.26 4.66 2.34
N ARG A 48 2.90 5.80 1.74
CA ARG A 48 2.20 6.89 2.44
C ARG A 48 0.82 6.50 2.95
N LEU A 49 0.10 5.64 2.22
CA LEU A 49 -1.20 5.13 2.63
C LEU A 49 -1.08 4.06 3.72
N ASP A 50 -0.04 3.22 3.69
CA ASP A 50 0.23 2.18 4.69
C ASP A 50 0.64 2.80 6.03
N ASP A 51 1.48 3.86 5.99
CA ASP A 51 1.86 4.65 7.18
C ASP A 51 0.64 5.25 7.91
N ARG A 52 -0.47 5.44 7.20
CA ARG A 52 -1.74 5.97 7.72
C ARG A 52 -2.79 4.90 8.00
N GLY A 53 -2.47 3.62 7.74
CA GLY A 53 -3.39 2.50 7.89
C GLY A 53 -4.57 2.51 6.91
N ILE A 54 -4.45 3.23 5.78
CA ILE A 54 -5.50 3.32 4.75
C ILE A 54 -5.43 2.13 3.80
N ILE A 55 -4.22 1.68 3.50
CA ILE A 55 -3.98 0.50 2.65
C ILE A 55 -3.14 -0.51 3.43
N ASN A 56 -3.24 -1.77 3.05
CA ASN A 56 -2.39 -2.84 3.56
C ASN A 56 -2.05 -3.80 2.40
N SER A 57 -1.39 -4.91 2.72
CA SER A 57 -1.00 -5.94 1.76
C SER A 57 -2.17 -6.74 1.16
N THR A 58 -3.40 -6.60 1.68
CA THR A 58 -4.60 -7.26 1.15
C THR A 58 -5.41 -6.37 0.21
N LEU A 59 -4.94 -5.15 -0.07
CA LEU A 59 -5.59 -4.18 -0.95
C LEU A 59 -4.71 -3.82 -2.15
N SER A 60 -5.31 -3.86 -3.34
CA SER A 60 -4.70 -3.49 -4.62
C SER A 60 -5.27 -2.17 -5.13
N PHE A 61 -4.44 -1.39 -5.81
CA PHE A 61 -4.92 -0.30 -6.64
C PHE A 61 -5.68 -0.85 -7.83
N VAL A 62 -6.66 -0.10 -8.31
CA VAL A 62 -7.37 -0.44 -9.53
C VAL A 62 -7.41 0.72 -10.51
N ARG A 63 -7.42 0.37 -11.78
CA ARG A 63 -7.72 1.29 -12.87
C ARG A 63 -9.14 1.04 -13.35
N LYS A 64 -9.98 2.08 -13.34
CA LYS A 64 -11.30 1.99 -13.96
C LYS A 64 -11.15 1.92 -15.48
N PHE A 65 -11.87 1.00 -16.13
CA PHE A 65 -11.98 0.93 -17.58
C PHE A 65 -13.44 0.69 -17.99
N GLY A 66 -13.90 1.42 -19.00
CA GLY A 66 -15.32 1.45 -19.37
C GLY A 66 -16.22 2.03 -18.26
N ASN A 67 -17.52 1.72 -18.32
CA ASN A 67 -18.52 2.40 -17.48
C ASN A 67 -18.47 1.97 -16.00
N SER A 68 -18.17 0.70 -15.72
CA SER A 68 -18.26 0.13 -14.36
C SER A 68 -17.23 -0.97 -14.06
N ARG A 69 -16.24 -1.19 -14.92
CA ARG A 69 -15.23 -2.25 -14.72
C ARG A 69 -13.95 -1.68 -14.13
N PHE A 70 -13.25 -2.53 -13.39
CA PHE A 70 -11.99 -2.22 -12.72
C PHE A 70 -10.98 -3.30 -13.07
N ALA A 71 -9.79 -2.87 -13.45
CA ALA A 71 -8.63 -3.73 -13.64
C ALA A 71 -7.76 -3.59 -12.40
N GLU A 72 -7.47 -4.71 -11.74
CA GLU A 72 -6.46 -4.76 -10.69
C GLU A 72 -5.10 -4.40 -11.29
N ILE A 73 -4.38 -3.53 -10.61
CA ILE A 73 -3.02 -3.17 -10.99
C ILE A 73 -2.08 -4.15 -10.29
N ALA A 74 -1.34 -4.91 -11.10
CA ALA A 74 -0.29 -5.76 -10.58
C ALA A 74 0.75 -4.90 -9.85
N PHE A 75 1.17 -5.36 -8.69
CA PHE A 75 2.03 -4.56 -7.83
C PHE A 75 3.40 -4.27 -8.43
N GLU A 76 3.90 -5.16 -9.30
CA GLU A 76 5.12 -4.97 -10.07
C GLU A 76 5.04 -3.74 -10.99
N GLU A 77 3.83 -3.31 -11.37
CA GLU A 77 3.59 -2.12 -12.19
C GLU A 77 3.44 -0.83 -11.37
N GLU A 78 3.35 -0.91 -10.03
CA GLU A 78 3.16 0.27 -9.19
C GLU A 78 4.32 1.28 -9.30
N GLU A 79 5.52 0.83 -9.65
CA GLU A 79 6.69 1.70 -9.84
C GLU A 79 6.61 2.50 -11.15
N ASN A 80 5.89 1.96 -12.15
CA ASN A 80 5.79 2.48 -13.51
C ASN A 80 4.55 3.37 -13.72
N ILE A 81 3.52 3.20 -12.89
CA ILE A 81 2.25 3.91 -13.04
C ILE A 81 2.20 5.10 -12.10
N SER A 82 1.85 6.28 -12.63
CA SER A 82 1.60 7.48 -11.81
C SER A 82 0.19 7.50 -11.25
N LEU A 83 0.02 8.14 -10.08
CA LEU A 83 -1.30 8.27 -9.45
C LEU A 83 -2.33 8.96 -10.36
N ASN A 84 -1.91 9.95 -11.14
CA ASN A 84 -2.77 10.67 -12.08
C ASN A 84 -3.42 9.77 -13.14
N GLU A 85 -2.82 8.63 -13.48
CA GLU A 85 -3.34 7.71 -14.50
C GLU A 85 -4.55 6.89 -14.01
N ILE A 86 -4.70 6.76 -12.69
CA ILE A 86 -5.72 5.89 -12.09
C ILE A 86 -6.78 6.68 -11.31
N VAL A 87 -6.44 7.90 -10.87
CA VAL A 87 -7.36 8.78 -10.16
C VAL A 87 -8.45 9.27 -11.09
N ARG A 88 -9.69 9.06 -10.66
CA ARG A 88 -10.88 9.53 -11.36
C ARG A 88 -11.18 10.97 -10.95
N LYS A 89 -11.53 11.80 -11.92
CA LYS A 89 -11.99 13.17 -11.69
C LYS A 89 -13.51 13.18 -11.83
N SER A 90 -14.20 13.47 -10.74
CA SER A 90 -15.60 13.91 -10.72
C SER A 90 -15.62 15.45 -10.62
N GLU A 91 -16.78 16.06 -10.79
CA GLU A 91 -16.96 17.52 -10.74
C GLU A 91 -16.39 18.12 -9.44
N ASP A 92 -16.62 17.47 -8.30
CA ASP A 92 -16.22 17.97 -6.98
C ASP A 92 -15.10 17.16 -6.31
N ALA A 93 -14.71 16.02 -6.87
CA ALA A 93 -13.85 15.07 -6.17
C ALA A 93 -12.85 14.35 -7.08
N ARG A 94 -11.66 14.11 -6.53
CA ARG A 94 -10.70 13.15 -7.08
C ARG A 94 -10.83 11.85 -6.30
N ILE A 95 -11.05 10.76 -7.02
CA ILE A 95 -11.35 9.47 -6.41
C ILE A 95 -10.25 8.48 -6.76
N LEU A 96 -9.63 7.91 -5.74
CA LEU A 96 -8.75 6.75 -5.83
C LEU A 96 -9.54 5.54 -5.34
N SER A 97 -9.50 4.45 -6.09
CA SER A 97 -10.22 3.24 -5.71
C SER A 97 -9.29 2.09 -5.41
N LEU A 98 -9.63 1.37 -4.35
CA LEU A 98 -8.94 0.17 -3.89
C LEU A 98 -9.90 -1.01 -3.94
N MET A 99 -9.36 -2.20 -4.14
CA MET A 99 -10.12 -3.44 -4.03
C MET A 99 -9.31 -4.49 -3.26
N THR A 100 -10.00 -5.50 -2.75
CA THR A 100 -9.35 -6.71 -2.21
C THR A 100 -8.50 -7.36 -3.29
N CYS A 101 -7.24 -7.67 -3.00
CA CYS A 101 -6.37 -8.34 -3.96
C CYS A 101 -7.00 -9.66 -4.44
N SER A 102 -6.96 -9.96 -5.73
CA SER A 102 -7.40 -11.28 -6.23
C SER A 102 -6.45 -12.39 -5.78
N LYS A 103 -5.17 -12.06 -5.59
CA LYS A 103 -4.13 -12.97 -5.13
C LYS A 103 -3.28 -12.31 -4.05
N PHE A 104 -3.01 -13.06 -2.99
CA PHE A 104 -2.09 -12.64 -1.95
C PHE A 104 -0.66 -12.52 -2.51
N ASN A 105 -0.04 -11.33 -2.41
CA ASN A 105 1.31 -11.11 -2.92
C ASN A 105 2.36 -11.17 -1.79
N TRP A 106 2.98 -12.34 -1.66
CA TRP A 106 4.05 -12.62 -0.69
C TRP A 106 5.25 -11.68 -0.81
N LYS A 107 5.63 -11.31 -2.04
CA LYS A 107 6.76 -10.41 -2.30
C LYS A 107 6.55 -9.08 -1.59
N ILE A 108 5.32 -8.62 -1.52
CA ILE A 108 4.97 -7.30 -0.97
C ILE A 108 4.81 -7.35 0.52
N LEU A 109 4.20 -8.42 1.03
CA LEU A 109 4.23 -8.65 2.46
C LEU A 109 5.68 -8.67 2.98
N ASN A 110 6.58 -9.35 2.26
CA ASN A 110 8.00 -9.36 2.57
C ASN A 110 8.66 -7.99 2.41
N GLN A 111 8.39 -7.25 1.35
CA GLN A 111 8.96 -5.91 1.15
C GLN A 111 8.48 -4.91 2.21
N LEU A 112 7.18 -4.90 2.51
CA LEU A 112 6.56 -3.98 3.46
C LEU A 112 6.89 -4.31 4.92
N ARG A 113 7.05 -5.59 5.26
CA ARG A 113 7.19 -6.05 6.67
C ARG A 113 8.49 -6.78 6.98
N LYS A 114 9.34 -7.06 5.98
CA LYS A 114 10.61 -7.80 6.10
C LYS A 114 10.45 -9.09 6.91
N LEU A 115 9.40 -9.85 6.66
CA LEU A 115 9.07 -11.05 7.44
C LEU A 115 10.09 -12.18 7.25
N ASP A 116 10.74 -12.16 6.10
CA ASP A 116 11.76 -13.09 5.66
C ASP A 116 13.20 -12.65 6.05
N TYR A 117 13.28 -11.59 6.85
CA TYR A 117 14.50 -11.15 7.52
C TYR A 117 14.46 -11.61 8.98
N GLY A 118 15.59 -12.15 9.44
CA GLY A 118 15.80 -12.46 10.85
C GLY A 118 15.76 -11.21 11.73
N CYS A 119 15.75 -11.42 13.04
CA CYS A 119 15.85 -10.35 14.03
C CYS A 119 17.22 -10.44 14.72
N ILE A 120 17.81 -9.29 15.03
CA ILE A 120 19.06 -9.15 15.78
C ILE A 120 18.76 -8.45 17.09
N MET A 121 19.28 -8.98 18.20
CA MET A 121 19.23 -8.31 19.50
C MET A 121 20.35 -7.27 19.57
N THR A 122 20.01 -6.02 19.86
CA THR A 122 20.96 -4.91 20.06
C THR A 122 20.74 -4.27 21.44
N PRO A 123 21.69 -3.47 21.96
CA PRO A 123 21.45 -2.71 23.20
C PRO A 123 20.21 -1.79 23.14
N ASP A 124 19.84 -1.33 21.93
CA ASP A 124 18.63 -0.51 21.71
C ASP A 124 17.35 -1.34 21.51
N GLY A 125 17.42 -2.67 21.68
CA GLY A 125 16.32 -3.61 21.48
C GLY A 125 16.43 -4.46 20.21
N ILE A 126 15.30 -5.04 19.79
CA ILE A 126 15.22 -5.96 18.66
C ILE A 126 15.15 -5.15 17.35
N LYS A 127 16.09 -5.41 16.44
CA LYS A 127 16.12 -4.82 15.09
C LYS A 127 15.99 -5.92 14.04
N LYS A 128 15.54 -5.57 12.84
CA LYS A 128 15.59 -6.49 11.69
C LYS A 128 17.04 -6.65 11.23
N ALA A 129 17.41 -7.85 10.81
CA ALA A 129 18.72 -8.11 10.21
C ALA A 129 18.86 -7.36 8.88
N ASP A 130 20.10 -7.00 8.54
CA ASP A 130 20.38 -6.33 7.27
C ASP A 130 20.34 -7.29 6.08
N LYS A 131 20.56 -8.59 6.34
CA LYS A 131 20.51 -9.66 5.33
C LYS A 131 19.23 -10.46 5.45
N ARG A 132 18.65 -10.77 4.30
CA ARG A 132 17.50 -11.67 4.15
C ARG A 132 17.89 -13.06 4.65
N ALA A 133 17.04 -13.70 5.44
CA ALA A 133 17.31 -15.03 6.00
C ALA A 133 16.86 -16.15 5.04
N PHE A 134 15.69 -15.98 4.44
CA PHE A 134 15.13 -16.91 3.45
C PHE A 134 14.21 -16.15 2.49
N GLU A 135 13.67 -16.82 1.47
CA GLU A 135 12.62 -16.26 0.62
C GLU A 135 11.28 -16.90 0.96
N MET A 136 10.37 -16.09 1.53
CA MET A 136 9.01 -16.57 1.82
C MET A 136 8.16 -16.53 0.55
N LYS A 137 7.69 -17.70 0.12
CA LYS A 137 6.86 -17.91 -1.07
C LYS A 137 5.81 -18.99 -0.79
N ASP A 138 4.62 -18.83 -1.35
CA ASP A 138 3.54 -19.83 -1.36
C ASP A 138 3.20 -20.41 0.02
N CYS A 139 3.31 -19.61 1.09
CA CYS A 139 2.94 -20.08 2.42
C CYS A 139 1.42 -20.12 2.60
N ILE A 140 0.97 -20.94 3.53
CA ILE A 140 -0.43 -21.00 3.94
C ILE A 140 -0.60 -20.02 5.11
N LEU A 141 -1.49 -19.04 4.97
CA LEU A 141 -1.89 -18.16 6.06
C LEU A 141 -3.25 -18.60 6.56
N GLU A 142 -3.28 -19.16 7.77
CA GLU A 142 -4.51 -19.39 8.50
C GLU A 142 -4.72 -18.22 9.46
N GLU A 143 -5.81 -17.48 9.28
CA GLU A 143 -6.21 -16.45 10.23
C GLU A 143 -6.71 -17.13 11.51
N ILE A 144 -5.99 -16.92 12.61
CA ILE A 144 -6.39 -17.42 13.94
C ILE A 144 -7.00 -16.26 14.72
N GLY A 145 -8.22 -16.44 15.24
CA GLY A 145 -8.85 -15.49 16.16
C GLY A 145 -10.11 -14.76 15.67
N HIS A 146 -10.72 -15.15 14.54
CA HIS A 146 -12.05 -14.64 14.15
C HIS A 146 -13.14 -15.21 15.10
N VAL A 147 -13.22 -14.67 16.32
CA VAL A 147 -14.33 -14.95 17.22
C VAL A 147 -15.57 -14.26 16.65
N ARG A 148 -16.48 -15.04 16.04
CA ARG A 148 -17.83 -14.58 15.78
C ARG A 148 -18.45 -14.27 17.15
N LYS A 149 -18.58 -12.99 17.51
CA LYS A 149 -19.45 -12.59 18.61
C LYS A 149 -20.86 -13.04 18.22
N LYS A 150 -21.36 -14.05 18.92
CA LYS A 150 -22.77 -14.46 18.90
C LYS A 150 -23.62 -13.39 19.57
#